data_AF-A0A085JPM9-F1
#
_entry.id   AF-A0A085JPM9-F1
#
_cell.length_a   1.000
_cell.length_b   1.000
_cell.length_c   1.000
_cell.angle_alpha   90.00
_cell.angle_beta   90.00
_cell.angle_gamma   90.00
#
_symmetry.space_group_name_H-M   'P 1'
#
loop_
_entity.id
_entity.type
_entity.pdbx_description
1 polymer ?
#
loop_
_entity_poly.entity_id
_entity_poly.type
_entity_poly.pdbx_seq_one_letter_code
_entity_poly.pdbx_strand_id
1 'polypeptide(L)'
;MKDYSVPLKIIRVLSDGEFHSGEQLGEKLGMSRAAINQHIHTLKNWGIDIYTVTGKGYCLSAALQLLDDDAIRAGVRGSGDVQVIPVIDSTNQYLMERMSDLRSGDTCIAEYQQAGRGRRGRQWFSPFGANLYMSMYWRLEQGPAAAMGLSLVVGIVIAEALQSAGAKDVRVKWPNDLYLNDRKLAGILVELSGKTGDVAHIVIGAGINLMMRNVDDSVVNQQWISLQEAGITIDRNALTVALINKMREALTLFETEGLAPFIDRWASLDNFINRPVKLVIGEREIHGVARGIDSRGGLLLEQEGEITGWVGGEISLRPVQA
;
A
#
# COMPACT_ATOMS: atom_id res chain seq x y z
N MET A 1 -8.10 24.00 6.92
CA MET A 1 -7.68 22.97 5.96
C MET A 1 -7.06 23.67 4.76
N LYS A 2 -5.89 23.27 4.26
CA LYS A 2 -5.35 23.86 3.03
C LYS A 2 -6.32 23.51 1.89
N ASP A 3 -6.70 24.50 1.08
CA ASP A 3 -7.53 24.27 -0.09
C ASP A 3 -6.68 23.68 -1.23
N TYR A 4 -6.99 22.44 -1.60
CA TYR A 4 -6.32 21.71 -2.67
C TYR A 4 -7.16 21.65 -3.96
N SER A 5 -8.30 22.33 -4.02
CA SER A 5 -9.24 22.27 -5.14
C SER A 5 -8.60 22.69 -6.48
N VAL A 6 -7.79 23.75 -6.48
CA VAL A 6 -7.13 24.26 -7.69
C VAL A 6 -6.03 23.31 -8.20
N PRO A 7 -5.02 22.90 -7.39
CA PRO A 7 -4.06 21.89 -7.83
C PRO A 7 -4.72 20.62 -8.39
N LEU A 8 -5.80 20.15 -7.76
CA LEU A 8 -6.54 18.98 -8.22
C LEU A 8 -7.24 19.19 -9.58
N LYS A 9 -7.77 20.39 -9.83
CA LYS A 9 -8.31 20.74 -11.16
C LYS A 9 -7.19 20.79 -12.22
N ILE A 10 -6.02 21.33 -11.88
CA ILE A 10 -4.88 21.39 -12.80
C ILE A 10 -4.39 19.98 -13.15
N ILE A 11 -4.18 19.10 -12.16
CA ILE A 11 -3.68 17.75 -12.44
C ILE A 11 -4.68 16.92 -13.27
N ARG A 12 -5.99 17.12 -13.10
CA ARG A 12 -7.02 16.51 -13.98
C ARG A 12 -6.94 16.96 -15.43
N VAL A 13 -6.41 18.16 -15.69
CA VAL A 13 -6.17 18.61 -17.08
C VAL A 13 -4.86 18.03 -17.59
N LEU A 14 -3.80 18.07 -16.78
CA LEU A 14 -2.47 17.56 -17.18
C LEU A 14 -2.38 16.02 -17.24
N SER A 15 -3.35 15.30 -16.66
CA SER A 15 -3.31 13.83 -16.58
C SER A 15 -3.34 13.12 -17.93
N ASP A 16 -3.74 13.81 -19.00
CA ASP A 16 -3.65 13.31 -20.38
C ASP A 16 -2.21 13.15 -20.88
N GLY A 17 -1.24 13.80 -20.24
CA GLY A 17 0.17 13.79 -20.63
C GLY A 17 0.49 14.75 -21.78
N GLU A 18 -0.45 15.60 -22.20
CA GLU A 18 -0.25 16.57 -23.27
C GLU A 18 0.30 17.91 -22.75
N PHE A 19 0.76 18.77 -23.66
CA PHE A 19 1.17 20.12 -23.31
C PHE A 19 -0.04 21.04 -23.12
N HIS A 20 -0.12 21.70 -21.96
CA HIS A 20 -1.09 22.74 -21.67
C HIS A 20 -0.38 24.04 -21.31
N SER A 21 -0.66 25.10 -22.06
CA SER A 21 -0.05 26.42 -21.78
C SER A 21 -0.59 27.02 -20.48
N GLY A 22 0.22 27.86 -19.83
CA GLY A 22 -0.23 28.58 -18.63
C GLY A 22 -1.39 29.54 -18.89
N GLU A 23 -1.57 30.00 -20.13
CA GLU A 23 -2.72 30.80 -20.55
C GLU A 23 -3.99 29.97 -20.60
N GLN A 24 -3.97 28.84 -21.32
CA GLN A 24 -5.11 27.93 -21.42
C GLN A 24 -5.57 27.46 -20.04
N LEU A 25 -4.63 27.10 -19.15
CA LEU A 25 -4.93 26.73 -17.77
C LEU A 25 -5.52 27.91 -16.99
N GLY A 26 -4.98 29.12 -17.18
CA GLY A 26 -5.46 30.34 -16.55
C GLY A 26 -6.88 30.70 -16.97
N GLU A 27 -7.19 30.66 -18.26
CA GLU A 27 -8.52 30.91 -18.81
C GLU A 27 -9.54 29.88 -18.30
N LYS A 28 -9.19 28.59 -18.37
CA LYS A 28 -10.08 27.49 -17.96
C LYS A 28 -10.42 27.53 -16.46
N LEU A 29 -9.51 28.03 -15.63
CA LEU A 29 -9.66 28.07 -14.17
C LEU A 29 -10.01 29.45 -13.62
N GLY A 30 -10.03 30.49 -14.46
CA GLY A 30 -10.25 31.88 -14.05
C GLY A 30 -9.11 32.46 -13.21
N MET A 31 -7.86 32.14 -13.54
CA MET A 31 -6.67 32.47 -12.75
C MET A 31 -5.56 33.09 -13.59
N SER A 32 -4.69 33.90 -12.96
CA SER A 32 -3.50 34.44 -13.62
C SER A 32 -2.46 33.35 -13.89
N ARG A 33 -1.63 33.54 -14.93
CA ARG A 33 -0.50 32.64 -15.22
C ARG A 33 0.45 32.47 -14.02
N ALA A 34 0.66 33.53 -13.24
CA ALA A 34 1.49 33.48 -12.03
C ALA A 34 0.88 32.58 -10.94
N ALA A 35 -0.44 32.62 -10.74
CA ALA A 35 -1.14 31.75 -9.81
C ALA A 35 -1.11 30.28 -10.27
N ILE A 36 -1.28 30.01 -11.57
CA ILE A 36 -1.07 28.66 -12.13
C ILE A 36 0.32 28.15 -11.81
N ASN A 37 1.37 28.96 -12.03
CA ASN A 37 2.73 28.56 -11.73
C ASN A 37 2.92 28.19 -10.24
N GLN A 38 2.32 28.93 -9.31
CA GLN A 38 2.37 28.58 -7.88
C GLN A 38 1.74 27.20 -7.59
N HIS A 39 0.61 26.87 -8.23
CA HIS A 39 0.00 25.55 -8.08
C HIS A 39 0.81 24.43 -8.76
N ILE A 40 1.49 24.70 -9.86
CA ILE A 40 2.45 23.75 -10.47
C ILE A 40 3.57 23.40 -9.49
N HIS A 41 4.09 24.36 -8.71
CA HIS A 41 5.08 24.08 -7.68
C HIS A 41 4.51 23.19 -6.57
N THR A 42 3.24 23.40 -6.16
CA THR A 42 2.56 22.51 -5.22
C THR A 42 2.46 21.08 -5.74
N LEU A 43 2.11 20.90 -7.02
CA LEU A 43 2.05 19.57 -7.65
C LEU A 43 3.42 18.89 -7.71
N LYS A 44 4.49 19.64 -8.02
CA LYS A 44 5.87 19.13 -7.95
C LYS A 44 6.24 18.69 -6.54
N ASN A 45 5.82 19.44 -5.51
CA ASN A 45 6.04 19.07 -4.11
C ASN A 45 5.23 17.83 -3.68
N TRP A 46 4.19 17.44 -4.42
CA TRP A 46 3.51 16.15 -4.22
C TRP A 46 4.19 15.00 -4.97
N GLY A 47 5.38 15.23 -5.55
CA GLY A 47 6.16 14.22 -6.26
C GLY A 47 5.74 14.02 -7.71
N ILE A 48 4.96 14.94 -8.29
CA ILE A 48 4.58 14.88 -9.71
C ILE A 48 5.71 15.46 -10.56
N ASP A 49 6.18 14.67 -11.52
CA ASP A 49 7.21 15.10 -12.47
C ASP A 49 6.58 15.92 -13.61
N ILE A 50 6.67 17.26 -13.49
CA ILE A 50 6.11 18.23 -14.43
C ILE A 50 7.23 18.97 -15.15
N TYR A 51 7.29 18.81 -16.47
CA TYR A 51 8.16 19.59 -17.33
C TYR A 51 7.52 20.93 -17.68
N THR A 52 8.35 21.97 -17.76
CA THR A 52 7.96 23.29 -18.23
C THR A 52 8.80 23.66 -19.44
N VAL A 53 8.16 23.87 -20.58
CA VAL A 53 8.83 24.23 -21.83
C VAL A 53 8.36 25.62 -22.26
N THR A 54 9.31 26.55 -22.36
CA THR A 54 9.07 27.93 -22.80
C THR A 54 8.38 27.92 -24.16
N GLY A 55 7.25 28.62 -24.26
CA GLY A 55 6.44 28.70 -25.49
C GLY A 55 5.46 27.54 -25.72
N LYS A 56 5.53 26.43 -24.96
CA LYS A 56 4.55 25.33 -25.03
C LYS A 56 3.68 25.22 -23.78
N GLY A 57 4.27 25.32 -22.59
CA GLY A 57 3.54 25.19 -21.33
C GLY A 57 4.05 24.07 -20.42
N TYR A 58 3.12 23.41 -19.75
CA TYR A 58 3.35 22.35 -18.78
C TYR A 58 2.90 21.00 -19.34
N CYS A 59 3.61 19.92 -19.00
CA CYS A 59 3.30 18.56 -19.41
C CYS A 59 3.85 17.58 -18.35
N LEU A 60 3.18 16.44 -18.16
CA LEU A 60 3.67 15.37 -17.29
C LEU A 60 4.71 14.51 -18.02
N SER A 61 5.63 13.88 -17.28
CA SER A 61 6.59 12.96 -17.89
C SER A 61 5.99 11.67 -18.44
N ALA A 62 4.77 11.33 -18.01
CA ALA A 62 3.92 10.30 -18.57
C ALA A 62 2.45 10.63 -18.24
N ALA A 63 1.53 10.13 -19.07
CA ALA A 63 0.10 10.20 -18.76
C ALA A 63 -0.18 9.55 -17.40
N LEU A 64 -1.11 10.14 -16.64
CA LEU A 64 -1.43 9.73 -15.28
C LEU A 64 -2.86 9.24 -15.23
N GLN A 65 -3.06 7.94 -15.01
CA GLN A 65 -4.40 7.41 -14.76
C GLN A 65 -4.85 7.78 -13.35
N LEU A 66 -5.73 8.77 -13.19
CA LEU A 66 -6.32 9.13 -11.89
C LEU A 66 -7.27 8.04 -11.36
N LEU A 67 -7.43 8.00 -10.04
CA LEU A 67 -8.45 7.21 -9.37
C LEU A 67 -9.83 7.77 -9.71
N ASP A 68 -10.70 6.89 -10.17
CA ASP A 68 -12.07 7.19 -10.59
C ASP A 68 -13.03 6.64 -9.54
N ASP A 69 -13.60 7.53 -8.74
CA ASP A 69 -14.50 7.19 -7.63
C ASP A 69 -15.74 6.44 -8.14
N ASP A 70 -16.32 6.86 -9.26
CA ASP A 70 -17.52 6.24 -9.83
C ASP A 70 -17.21 4.83 -10.37
N ALA A 71 -16.11 4.70 -11.11
CA ALA A 71 -15.69 3.40 -11.65
C ALA A 71 -15.33 2.40 -10.54
N ILE A 72 -14.63 2.85 -9.49
CA ILE A 72 -14.29 2.00 -8.34
C ILE A 72 -15.55 1.58 -7.60
N ARG A 73 -16.45 2.51 -7.27
CA ARG A 73 -17.72 2.20 -6.59
C ARG A 73 -18.57 1.21 -7.38
N ALA A 74 -18.63 1.37 -8.70
CA ALA A 74 -19.40 0.48 -9.57
C ALA A 74 -18.83 -0.94 -9.65
N GLY A 75 -17.51 -1.11 -9.51
CA GLY A 75 -16.85 -2.41 -9.58
C GLY A 75 -16.79 -3.19 -8.26
N VAL A 76 -16.91 -2.50 -7.13
CA VAL A 76 -16.82 -3.11 -5.80
C VAL A 76 -18.11 -3.82 -5.41
N ARG A 77 -17.98 -4.96 -4.74
CA ARG A 77 -19.04 -5.86 -4.31
C ARG A 77 -19.06 -6.02 -2.80
N GLY A 78 -20.20 -6.46 -2.26
CA GLY A 78 -20.37 -6.70 -0.83
C GLY A 78 -20.67 -5.44 -0.01
N SER A 79 -20.75 -5.60 1.31
CA SER A 79 -21.00 -4.50 2.23
C SER A 79 -19.75 -3.65 2.46
N GLY A 80 -19.96 -2.35 2.64
CA GLY A 80 -18.94 -1.39 3.03
C GLY A 80 -18.75 -0.28 2.00
N ASP A 81 -18.65 0.95 2.48
CA ASP A 81 -18.49 2.13 1.66
C ASP A 81 -17.03 2.27 1.20
N VAL A 82 -16.85 2.79 -0.02
CA VAL A 82 -15.54 3.13 -0.56
C VAL A 82 -15.42 4.64 -0.61
N GLN A 83 -14.26 5.20 -0.30
CA GLN A 83 -14.01 6.64 -0.39
C GLN A 83 -12.68 6.91 -1.07
N VAL A 84 -12.73 7.63 -2.19
CA VAL A 84 -11.53 8.15 -2.86
C VAL A 84 -11.28 9.57 -2.39
N ILE A 85 -10.20 9.78 -1.62
CA ILE A 85 -9.80 11.08 -1.08
C ILE A 85 -8.50 11.51 -1.76
N PRO A 86 -8.50 12.51 -2.65
CA PRO A 86 -7.32 12.81 -3.47
C PRO A 86 -6.07 13.14 -2.65
N VAL A 87 -6.20 13.99 -1.63
CA VAL A 87 -5.09 14.37 -0.75
C VAL A 87 -5.50 14.16 0.69
N ILE A 88 -4.72 13.36 1.40
CA ILE A 88 -4.97 13.00 2.79
C ILE A 88 -3.65 12.97 3.56
N ASP A 89 -3.69 13.01 4.88
CA ASP A 89 -2.51 12.76 5.71
C ASP A 89 -2.12 11.28 5.66
N SER A 90 -3.03 10.38 6.05
CA SER A 90 -2.91 8.94 5.90
C SER A 90 -4.28 8.26 5.76
N THR A 91 -4.40 7.32 4.83
CA THR A 91 -5.61 6.50 4.67
C THR A 91 -5.91 5.67 5.92
N ASN A 92 -4.88 5.23 6.65
CA ASN A 92 -5.05 4.53 7.93
C ASN A 92 -5.60 5.47 9.01
N GLN A 93 -4.96 6.64 9.18
CA GLN A 93 -5.38 7.61 10.20
C GLN A 93 -6.84 8.05 9.98
N TYR A 94 -7.22 8.26 8.72
CA TYR A 94 -8.58 8.60 8.33
C TYR A 94 -9.62 7.58 8.84
N LEU A 95 -9.37 6.28 8.67
CA LEU A 95 -10.29 5.24 9.14
C LEU A 95 -10.22 5.06 10.67
N MET A 96 -9.02 5.16 11.26
CA MET A 96 -8.85 5.08 12.72
C MET A 96 -9.67 6.16 13.46
N GLU A 97 -9.75 7.38 12.93
CA GLU A 97 -10.53 8.46 13.54
C GLU A 97 -12.04 8.29 13.43
N ARG A 98 -12.52 7.36 12.59
CA ARG A 98 -13.93 7.18 12.25
C ARG A 98 -14.47 5.81 12.67
N MET A 99 -13.68 5.01 13.38
CA MET A 99 -14.00 3.60 13.70
C MET A 99 -15.39 3.37 14.29
N SER A 100 -15.97 4.33 15.02
CA SER A 100 -17.33 4.23 15.57
C SER A 100 -18.43 4.16 14.51
N ASP A 101 -18.17 4.75 13.33
CA ASP A 101 -19.16 4.93 12.27
C ASP A 101 -18.93 3.94 11.10
N LEU A 102 -17.84 3.17 11.16
CA LEU A 102 -17.42 2.27 10.10
C LEU A 102 -18.01 0.87 10.24
N ARG A 103 -18.22 0.23 9.08
CA ARG A 103 -18.63 -1.17 8.92
C ARG A 103 -17.50 -1.98 8.32
N SER A 104 -17.39 -3.26 8.67
CA SER A 104 -16.37 -4.15 8.09
C SER A 104 -16.42 -4.10 6.56
N GLY A 105 -15.27 -3.83 5.95
CA GLY A 105 -15.12 -3.65 4.51
C GLY A 105 -15.09 -2.19 4.04
N ASP A 106 -15.41 -1.22 4.89
CA ASP A 106 -15.26 0.20 4.56
C ASP A 106 -13.81 0.51 4.19
N THR A 107 -13.61 1.20 3.07
CA THR A 107 -12.29 1.39 2.46
C THR A 107 -12.04 2.85 2.10
N CYS A 108 -10.84 3.35 2.40
CA CYS A 108 -10.33 4.64 1.96
C CYS A 108 -9.17 4.43 1.00
N ILE A 109 -9.18 5.13 -0.14
CA ILE A 109 -8.09 5.14 -1.12
C ILE A 109 -7.69 6.59 -1.38
N ALA A 110 -6.41 6.85 -1.59
CA ALA A 110 -5.91 8.19 -1.87
C ALA A 110 -4.95 8.25 -3.06
N GLU A 111 -4.88 9.43 -3.68
CA GLU A 111 -3.85 9.72 -4.69
C GLU A 111 -2.52 10.08 -4.04
N TYR A 112 -2.57 10.71 -2.87
CA TYR A 112 -1.40 11.25 -2.18
C TYR A 112 -1.60 11.21 -0.66
N GLN A 113 -0.57 10.75 0.07
CA GLN A 113 -0.51 10.82 1.53
C GLN A 113 0.58 11.79 1.97
N GLN A 114 0.20 12.84 2.70
CA GLN A 114 1.14 13.83 3.24
C GLN A 114 1.99 13.26 4.38
N ALA A 115 1.45 12.30 5.11
CA ALA A 115 2.05 11.70 6.29
C ALA A 115 1.84 10.18 6.28
N GLY A 116 2.08 9.54 5.12
CA GLY A 116 2.03 8.09 4.98
C GLY A 116 2.93 7.40 6.01
N ARG A 117 2.44 6.33 6.64
CA ARG A 117 3.10 5.66 7.75
C ARG A 117 3.43 4.21 7.42
N GLY A 118 4.56 3.75 7.96
CA GLY A 118 4.94 2.35 8.07
C GLY A 118 5.07 1.93 9.54
N ARG A 119 5.47 0.69 9.76
CA ARG A 119 5.72 0.16 11.11
C ARG A 119 6.81 0.96 11.83
N ARG A 120 6.73 0.99 13.17
CA ARG A 120 7.74 1.58 14.06
C ARG A 120 8.01 3.07 13.77
N GLY A 121 6.95 3.81 13.42
CA GLY A 121 7.02 5.26 13.17
C GLY A 121 7.74 5.67 11.88
N ARG A 122 8.10 4.72 11.01
CA ARG A 122 8.72 5.04 9.73
C ARG A 122 7.72 5.73 8.80
N GLN A 123 8.23 6.60 7.94
CA GLN A 123 7.42 7.22 6.89
C GLN A 123 7.28 6.28 5.69
N TRP A 124 6.10 6.28 5.07
CA TRP A 124 5.83 5.65 3.78
C TRP A 124 5.78 6.72 2.71
N PHE A 125 6.79 6.75 1.82
CA PHE A 125 6.86 7.73 0.74
C PHE A 125 5.70 7.51 -0.24
N SER A 126 4.87 8.54 -0.41
CA SER A 126 3.56 8.42 -1.06
C SER A 126 3.32 9.48 -2.14
N PRO A 127 4.12 9.55 -3.23
CA PRO A 127 3.95 10.54 -4.30
C PRO A 127 2.57 10.44 -4.98
N PHE A 128 2.06 11.59 -5.44
CA PHE A 128 0.72 11.70 -6.02
C PHE A 128 0.59 10.87 -7.28
N GLY A 129 -0.43 10.01 -7.32
CA GLY A 129 -0.82 9.27 -8.52
C GLY A 129 0.11 8.13 -8.95
N ALA A 130 1.28 7.99 -8.33
CA ALA A 130 2.29 7.05 -8.80
C ALA A 130 2.13 5.62 -8.25
N ASN A 131 1.37 5.44 -7.18
CA ASN A 131 1.22 4.17 -6.48
C ASN A 131 -0.26 3.98 -6.08
N LEU A 132 -0.56 2.87 -5.41
CA LEU A 132 -1.84 2.66 -4.74
C LEU A 132 -1.66 2.78 -3.23
N TYR A 133 -2.45 3.65 -2.60
CA TYR A 133 -2.54 3.81 -1.14
C TYR A 133 -3.96 3.53 -0.71
N MET A 134 -4.17 2.43 0.00
CA MET A 134 -5.49 1.95 0.39
C MET A 134 -5.48 1.54 1.85
N SER A 135 -6.57 1.82 2.54
CA SER A 135 -6.84 1.27 3.86
C SER A 135 -8.23 0.68 3.93
N MET A 136 -8.40 -0.44 4.62
CA MET A 136 -9.69 -1.09 4.86
C MET A 136 -9.90 -1.29 6.36
N TYR A 137 -11.11 -0.97 6.82
CA TYR A 137 -11.52 -1.24 8.19
C TYR A 137 -12.18 -2.61 8.32
N TRP A 138 -11.90 -3.30 9.42
CA TRP A 138 -12.53 -4.56 9.78
C TRP A 138 -12.75 -4.65 11.29
N ARG A 139 -13.89 -5.19 11.70
CA ARG A 139 -14.23 -5.47 13.09
C ARG A 139 -14.19 -6.98 13.33
N LEU A 140 -13.45 -7.42 14.34
CA LEU A 140 -13.42 -8.82 14.80
C LEU A 140 -14.10 -8.95 16.16
N GLU A 141 -15.19 -9.70 16.22
CA GLU A 141 -15.94 -9.95 17.46
C GLU A 141 -15.14 -10.82 18.46
N GLN A 142 -14.20 -11.63 17.96
CA GLN A 142 -13.38 -12.54 18.77
C GLN A 142 -12.21 -11.83 19.48
N GLY A 143 -12.07 -10.51 19.29
CA GLY A 143 -11.10 -9.66 19.96
C GLY A 143 -9.68 -9.71 19.38
N PRO A 144 -8.70 -9.02 20.02
CA PRO A 144 -7.39 -8.77 19.44
C PRO A 144 -6.57 -10.01 19.08
N ALA A 145 -6.75 -11.12 19.82
CA ALA A 145 -6.03 -12.37 19.57
C ALA A 145 -6.41 -12.99 18.21
N ALA A 146 -7.62 -12.73 17.71
CA ALA A 146 -8.06 -13.21 16.40
C ALA A 146 -7.37 -12.49 15.24
N ALA A 147 -6.71 -11.35 15.46
CA ALA A 147 -5.92 -10.66 14.44
C ALA A 147 -4.55 -11.32 14.19
N MET A 148 -4.17 -12.35 14.96
CA MET A 148 -2.91 -13.08 14.72
C MET A 148 -2.91 -13.71 13.33
N GLY A 149 -1.86 -13.45 12.56
CA GLY A 149 -1.74 -13.92 11.17
C GLY A 149 -2.48 -13.07 10.13
N LEU A 150 -3.27 -12.07 10.54
CA LEU A 150 -4.03 -11.23 9.60
C LEU A 150 -3.14 -10.55 8.54
N SER A 151 -1.98 -10.05 8.94
CA SER A 151 -1.02 -9.44 8.00
C SER A 151 -0.53 -10.43 6.92
N LEU A 152 -0.48 -11.72 7.24
CA LEU A 152 -0.10 -12.78 6.29
C LEU A 152 -1.20 -12.98 5.25
N VAL A 153 -2.46 -13.02 5.70
CA VAL A 153 -3.64 -13.11 4.83
C VAL A 153 -3.68 -11.94 3.86
N VAL A 154 -3.50 -10.71 4.36
CA VAL A 154 -3.44 -9.50 3.53
C VAL A 154 -2.31 -9.62 2.49
N GLY A 155 -1.13 -10.08 2.92
CA GLY A 155 0.03 -10.31 2.02
C GLY A 155 -0.28 -11.27 0.89
N ILE A 156 -0.87 -12.43 1.21
CA ILE A 156 -1.27 -13.45 0.25
C ILE A 156 -2.25 -12.88 -0.76
N VAL A 157 -3.31 -12.23 -0.29
CA VAL A 157 -4.39 -11.69 -1.15
C VAL A 157 -3.86 -10.65 -2.12
N ILE A 158 -3.02 -9.72 -1.64
CA ILE A 158 -2.42 -8.71 -2.51
C ILE A 158 -1.49 -9.36 -3.52
N ALA A 159 -0.65 -10.33 -3.11
CA ALA A 159 0.28 -11.01 -4.01
C ALA A 159 -0.46 -11.77 -5.11
N GLU A 160 -1.50 -12.53 -4.78
CA GLU A 160 -2.32 -13.26 -5.75
C GLU A 160 -3.09 -12.33 -6.70
N ALA A 161 -3.58 -11.19 -6.20
CA ALA A 161 -4.23 -10.18 -7.04
C ALA A 161 -3.24 -9.59 -8.05
N LEU A 162 -2.03 -9.25 -7.61
CA LEU A 162 -0.95 -8.77 -8.48
C LEU A 162 -0.50 -9.82 -9.50
N GLN A 163 -0.36 -11.08 -9.08
CA GLN A 163 -0.03 -12.19 -10.00
C GLN A 163 -1.14 -12.41 -11.04
N SER A 164 -2.41 -12.31 -10.63
CA SER A 164 -3.56 -12.40 -11.54
C SER A 164 -3.54 -11.28 -12.57
N ALA A 165 -3.11 -10.08 -12.16
CA ALA A 165 -2.98 -8.90 -13.02
C ALA A 165 -1.67 -8.85 -13.84
N GLY A 166 -0.81 -9.88 -13.77
CA GLY A 166 0.36 -10.04 -14.64
C GLY A 166 1.71 -10.09 -13.92
N ALA A 167 1.78 -9.71 -12.64
CA ALA A 167 3.02 -9.70 -11.87
C ALA A 167 3.34 -11.08 -11.25
N LYS A 168 3.63 -12.08 -12.09
CA LYS A 168 3.72 -13.51 -11.71
C LYS A 168 4.76 -13.83 -10.61
N ASP A 169 5.83 -13.05 -10.54
CA ASP A 169 6.95 -13.28 -9.61
C ASP A 169 6.84 -12.50 -8.30
N VAL A 170 5.69 -11.85 -8.04
CA VAL A 170 5.45 -11.25 -6.73
C VAL A 170 5.39 -12.32 -5.66
N ARG A 171 6.09 -12.08 -4.55
CA ARG A 171 6.22 -12.97 -3.39
C ARG A 171 5.90 -12.21 -2.11
N VAL A 172 5.60 -12.93 -1.04
CA VAL A 172 5.39 -12.36 0.30
C VAL A 172 6.66 -12.47 1.12
N LYS A 173 6.91 -11.44 1.95
CA LYS A 173 7.94 -11.45 2.99
C LYS A 173 7.26 -11.35 4.34
N TRP A 174 7.55 -12.31 5.20
CA TRP A 174 7.07 -12.29 6.58
C TRP A 174 7.53 -11.03 7.35
N PRO A 175 6.65 -10.40 8.14
CA PRO A 175 5.22 -10.71 8.30
C PRO A 175 4.28 -9.88 7.40
N ASN A 176 4.77 -8.87 6.66
CA ASN A 176 3.92 -7.77 6.23
C ASN A 176 4.39 -7.00 4.98
N ASP A 177 5.28 -7.56 4.18
CA ASP A 177 5.74 -6.87 2.95
C ASP A 177 5.56 -7.79 1.74
N LEU A 178 5.43 -7.19 0.55
CA LEU A 178 5.52 -7.93 -0.71
C LEU A 178 6.82 -7.55 -1.42
N TYR A 179 7.42 -8.55 -2.05
CA TYR A 179 8.72 -8.47 -2.69
C TYR A 179 8.60 -8.87 -4.16
N LEU A 180 9.41 -8.24 -4.99
CA LEU A 180 9.67 -8.61 -6.37
C LEU A 180 11.16 -8.45 -6.63
N ASN A 181 11.82 -9.48 -7.15
CA ASN A 181 13.28 -9.51 -7.33
C ASN A 181 14.05 -9.15 -6.05
N ASP A 182 13.64 -9.72 -4.91
CA ASP A 182 14.20 -9.44 -3.57
C ASP A 182 14.17 -7.98 -3.10
N ARG A 183 13.41 -7.12 -3.79
CA ARG A 183 13.23 -5.71 -3.43
C ARG A 183 11.80 -5.45 -3.00
N LYS A 184 11.61 -4.47 -2.11
CA LYS A 184 10.29 -4.17 -1.56
C LYS A 184 9.39 -3.55 -2.62
N LEU A 185 8.29 -4.24 -2.92
CA LEU A 185 7.24 -3.80 -3.84
C LEU A 185 6.07 -3.16 -3.11
N ALA A 186 5.66 -3.72 -1.98
CA ALA A 186 4.56 -3.19 -1.18
C ALA A 186 4.82 -3.34 0.32
N GLY A 187 4.20 -2.46 1.11
CA GLY A 187 4.19 -2.52 2.56
C GLY A 187 2.77 -2.61 3.09
N ILE A 188 2.56 -3.48 4.07
CA ILE A 188 1.29 -3.64 4.79
C ILE A 188 1.46 -3.12 6.22
N LEU A 189 0.50 -2.35 6.68
CA LEU A 189 0.42 -1.84 8.04
C LEU A 189 -0.96 -2.14 8.63
N VAL A 190 -1.01 -3.15 9.51
CA VAL A 190 -2.20 -3.47 10.29
C VAL A 190 -2.11 -2.73 11.63
N GLU A 191 -3.06 -1.84 11.88
CA GLU A 191 -3.22 -1.14 13.15
C GLU A 191 -4.46 -1.69 13.87
N LEU A 192 -4.34 -1.91 15.18
CA LEU A 192 -5.38 -2.53 15.99
C LEU A 192 -5.73 -1.63 17.18
N SER A 193 -7.03 -1.47 17.43
CA SER A 193 -7.58 -0.82 18.61
C SER A 193 -8.59 -1.76 19.27
N GLY A 194 -8.48 -1.94 20.58
CA GLY A 194 -9.33 -2.85 21.34
C GLY A 194 -8.63 -3.34 22.59
N LYS A 195 -9.41 -3.75 23.58
CA LYS A 195 -8.90 -4.33 24.84
C LYS A 195 -9.17 -5.82 24.86
N THR A 196 -8.38 -6.57 25.63
CA THR A 196 -8.65 -7.99 25.87
C THR A 196 -10.03 -8.16 26.48
N GLY A 197 -10.85 -9.04 25.89
CA GLY A 197 -12.25 -9.26 26.31
C GLY A 197 -13.27 -8.34 25.65
N ASP A 198 -12.85 -7.48 24.71
CA ASP A 198 -13.72 -6.64 23.88
C ASP A 198 -13.45 -6.92 22.38
N VAL A 199 -14.29 -6.37 21.52
CA VAL A 199 -14.12 -6.42 20.07
C VAL A 199 -12.80 -5.76 19.65
N ALA A 200 -12.21 -6.25 18.56
CA ALA A 200 -11.05 -5.60 17.95
C ALA A 200 -11.47 -4.82 16.72
N HIS A 201 -11.08 -3.55 16.68
CA HIS A 201 -11.14 -2.69 15.52
C HIS A 201 -9.79 -2.73 14.80
N ILE A 202 -9.82 -3.00 13.51
CA ILE A 202 -8.62 -3.18 12.70
C ILE A 202 -8.68 -2.24 11.52
N VAL A 203 -7.57 -1.55 11.26
CA VAL A 203 -7.35 -0.80 10.04
C VAL A 203 -6.14 -1.37 9.31
N ILE A 204 -6.38 -1.87 8.10
CA ILE A 204 -5.40 -2.54 7.26
C ILE A 204 -4.98 -1.57 6.16
N GLY A 205 -3.76 -1.04 6.25
CA GLY A 205 -3.15 -0.20 5.22
C GLY A 205 -2.27 -0.99 4.27
N ALA A 206 -2.34 -0.67 2.98
CA ALA A 206 -1.49 -1.19 1.93
C ALA A 206 -0.97 -0.04 1.05
N GLY A 207 0.35 0.04 0.93
CA GLY A 207 1.03 0.88 -0.05
C GLY A 207 1.72 0.00 -1.09
N ILE A 208 1.35 0.12 -2.37
CA ILE A 208 1.85 -0.73 -3.46
C ILE A 208 2.54 0.13 -4.52
N ASN A 209 3.82 -0.12 -4.78
CA ASN A 209 4.59 0.63 -5.75
C ASN A 209 4.20 0.24 -7.18
N LEU A 210 3.61 1.17 -7.95
CA LEU A 210 3.12 0.87 -9.31
C LEU A 210 4.03 1.49 -10.37
N MET A 211 4.15 2.81 -10.39
CA MET A 211 4.86 3.57 -11.42
C MET A 211 5.83 4.62 -10.85
N MET A 212 6.10 4.56 -9.54
CA MET A 212 7.13 5.39 -8.91
C MET A 212 8.50 5.11 -9.51
N ARG A 213 9.24 6.18 -9.83
CA ARG A 213 10.58 6.16 -10.45
C ARG A 213 11.67 6.75 -9.58
N ASN A 214 11.32 7.80 -8.83
CA ASN A 214 12.25 8.54 -7.98
C ASN A 214 11.70 8.53 -6.55
N VAL A 215 12.62 8.52 -5.58
CA VAL A 215 12.32 8.59 -4.15
C VAL A 215 13.21 9.62 -3.49
N ASP A 216 12.79 10.11 -2.33
CA ASP A 216 13.69 10.78 -1.41
C ASP A 216 14.49 9.71 -0.65
N ASP A 217 15.80 9.62 -0.91
CA ASP A 217 16.70 8.66 -0.28
C ASP A 217 16.81 8.84 1.24
N SER A 218 16.47 10.03 1.77
CA SER A 218 16.37 10.24 3.22
C SER A 218 15.16 9.54 3.84
N VAL A 219 14.14 9.23 3.04
CA VAL A 219 12.91 8.52 3.45
C VAL A 219 13.01 7.04 3.12
N VAL A 220 13.46 6.67 1.93
CA VAL A 220 13.50 5.29 1.44
C VAL A 220 14.93 4.73 1.53
N ASN A 221 15.25 4.15 2.69
CA ASN A 221 16.59 3.64 3.02
C ASN A 221 16.78 2.12 2.82
N GLN A 222 15.91 1.49 2.03
CA GLN A 222 16.01 0.07 1.68
C GLN A 222 15.76 -0.10 0.19
N GLN A 223 16.21 -1.22 -0.38
CA GLN A 223 15.93 -1.53 -1.77
C GLN A 223 14.42 -1.67 -2.01
N TRP A 224 13.96 -1.03 -3.07
CA TRP A 224 12.58 -1.00 -3.50
C TRP A 224 12.49 -1.26 -5.01
N ILE A 225 11.29 -1.56 -5.47
CA ILE A 225 10.95 -1.76 -6.88
C ILE A 225 9.51 -1.30 -7.11
N SER A 226 9.21 -0.83 -8.32
CA SER A 226 7.83 -0.62 -8.79
C SER A 226 7.48 -1.63 -9.88
N LEU A 227 6.19 -1.88 -10.10
CA LEU A 227 5.76 -2.76 -11.18
C LEU A 227 6.22 -2.26 -12.56
N GLN A 228 6.20 -0.95 -12.78
CA GLN A 228 6.67 -0.35 -14.03
C GLN A 228 8.16 -0.65 -14.27
N GLU A 229 9.00 -0.60 -13.24
CA GLU A 229 10.42 -0.97 -13.35
C GLU A 229 10.60 -2.44 -13.77
N ALA A 230 9.71 -3.32 -13.31
CA ALA A 230 9.65 -4.71 -13.71
C ALA A 230 8.98 -4.95 -15.08
N GLY A 231 8.65 -3.89 -15.82
CA GLY A 231 7.98 -3.98 -17.13
C GLY A 231 6.49 -4.34 -17.06
N ILE A 232 5.88 -4.24 -15.90
CA ILE A 232 4.48 -4.60 -15.66
C ILE A 232 3.65 -3.32 -15.49
N THR A 233 2.61 -3.17 -16.31
CA THR A 233 1.66 -2.05 -16.19
C THR A 233 0.29 -2.59 -15.81
N ILE A 234 -0.28 -2.05 -14.74
CA ILE A 234 -1.60 -2.45 -14.23
C ILE A 234 -2.46 -1.19 -14.09
N ASP A 235 -3.71 -1.32 -14.51
CA ASP A 235 -4.74 -0.31 -14.28
C ASP A 235 -5.02 -0.14 -12.78
N ARG A 236 -4.86 1.08 -12.25
CA ARG A 236 -4.99 1.35 -10.81
C ARG A 236 -6.41 1.18 -10.31
N ASN A 237 -7.41 1.54 -11.12
CA ASN A 237 -8.82 1.43 -10.76
C ASN A 237 -9.25 -0.03 -10.72
N ALA A 238 -8.88 -0.81 -11.75
CA ALA A 238 -9.16 -2.24 -11.82
C ALA A 238 -8.46 -3.02 -10.70
N LEU A 239 -7.19 -2.69 -10.39
CA LEU A 239 -6.48 -3.28 -9.26
C LEU A 239 -7.15 -2.95 -7.93
N THR A 240 -7.57 -1.69 -7.74
CA THR A 240 -8.27 -1.25 -6.52
C THR A 240 -9.56 -2.05 -6.31
N VAL A 241 -10.39 -2.17 -7.35
CA VAL A 241 -11.62 -2.98 -7.32
C VAL A 241 -11.32 -4.45 -6.98
N ALA A 242 -10.33 -5.04 -7.66
CA ALA A 242 -9.96 -6.45 -7.44
C ALA A 242 -9.47 -6.69 -6.01
N LEU A 243 -8.65 -5.78 -5.48
CA LEU A 243 -8.14 -5.86 -4.11
C LEU A 243 -9.26 -5.74 -3.08
N ILE A 244 -10.14 -4.75 -3.21
CA ILE A 244 -11.25 -4.56 -2.25
C ILE A 244 -12.13 -5.81 -2.19
N ASN A 245 -12.51 -6.35 -3.35
CA ASN A 245 -13.37 -7.53 -3.42
C ASN A 245 -12.67 -8.77 -2.81
N LYS A 246 -11.44 -9.05 -3.21
CA LYS A 246 -10.68 -10.20 -2.69
C LYS A 246 -10.37 -10.07 -1.20
N MET A 247 -10.10 -8.85 -0.72
CA MET A 247 -9.86 -8.58 0.69
C MET A 247 -11.12 -8.86 1.51
N ARG A 248 -12.30 -8.38 1.08
CA ARG A 248 -13.57 -8.66 1.77
C ARG A 248 -13.82 -10.18 1.86
N GLU A 249 -13.66 -10.90 0.75
CA GLU A 249 -13.83 -12.36 0.72
C GLU A 249 -12.85 -13.07 1.68
N ALA A 250 -11.57 -12.71 1.63
CA ALA A 250 -10.54 -13.33 2.45
C ALA A 250 -10.69 -13.01 3.94
N LEU A 251 -11.11 -11.80 4.29
CA LEU A 251 -11.32 -11.40 5.68
C LEU A 251 -12.55 -12.08 6.29
N THR A 252 -13.62 -12.26 5.51
CA THR A 252 -14.76 -13.08 5.94
C THR A 252 -14.33 -14.53 6.19
N LEU A 253 -13.54 -15.14 5.29
CA LEU A 253 -13.03 -16.49 5.49
C LEU A 253 -12.09 -16.58 6.70
N PHE A 254 -11.22 -15.60 6.89
CA PHE A 254 -10.30 -15.53 8.02
C PHE A 254 -11.06 -15.38 9.35
N GLU A 255 -12.15 -14.62 9.40
CA GLU A 255 -12.98 -14.48 10.58
C GLU A 255 -13.62 -15.80 11.01
N THR A 256 -13.99 -16.67 10.06
CA THR A 256 -14.65 -17.96 10.33
C THR A 256 -13.68 -19.10 10.55
N GLU A 257 -12.58 -19.16 9.80
CA GLU A 257 -11.66 -20.32 9.76
C GLU A 257 -10.24 -20.00 10.26
N GLY A 258 -9.97 -18.75 10.60
CA GLY A 258 -8.65 -18.30 11.01
C GLY A 258 -7.62 -18.44 9.89
N LEU A 259 -6.37 -18.75 10.27
CA LEU A 259 -5.24 -18.81 9.33
C LEU A 259 -5.16 -20.12 8.55
N ALA A 260 -5.87 -21.18 8.97
CA ALA A 260 -5.69 -22.53 8.42
C ALA A 260 -5.84 -22.61 6.88
N PRO A 261 -6.84 -21.97 6.24
CA PRO A 261 -6.99 -22.00 4.77
C PRO A 261 -5.89 -21.26 3.99
N PHE A 262 -5.03 -20.52 4.69
CA PHE A 262 -4.03 -19.64 4.10
C PHE A 262 -2.60 -20.17 4.24
N ILE A 263 -2.37 -21.21 5.03
CA ILE A 263 -1.02 -21.74 5.31
C ILE A 263 -0.33 -22.24 4.03
N ASP A 264 -1.01 -23.08 3.23
CA ASP A 264 -0.43 -23.63 2.00
C ASP A 264 -0.21 -22.54 0.94
N ARG A 265 -1.12 -21.56 0.89
CA ARG A 265 -1.01 -20.38 0.01
C ARG A 265 0.21 -19.54 0.39
N TRP A 266 0.46 -19.31 1.67
CA TRP A 266 1.69 -18.67 2.16
C TRP A 266 2.93 -19.40 1.67
N ALA A 267 2.99 -20.72 1.89
CA ALA A 267 4.16 -21.53 1.52
C ALA A 267 4.52 -21.40 0.03
N SER A 268 3.51 -21.32 -0.85
CA SER A 268 3.71 -21.13 -2.29
C SER A 268 4.24 -19.74 -2.69
N LEU A 269 4.06 -18.74 -1.82
CA LEU A 269 4.38 -17.33 -2.08
C LEU A 269 5.59 -16.83 -1.28
N ASP A 270 6.07 -17.58 -0.30
CA ASP A 270 7.11 -17.15 0.63
C ASP A 270 8.44 -16.91 -0.09
N ASN A 271 8.88 -15.65 -0.11
CA ASN A 271 10.11 -15.23 -0.77
C ASN A 271 11.37 -15.84 -0.12
N PHE A 272 11.28 -16.21 1.16
CA PHE A 272 12.44 -16.58 1.98
C PHE A 272 12.41 -18.03 2.46
N ILE A 273 11.37 -18.81 2.14
CA ILE A 273 11.34 -20.22 2.51
C ILE A 273 12.59 -20.96 1.99
N ASN A 274 13.21 -21.72 2.88
CA ASN A 274 14.46 -22.45 2.67
C ASN A 274 15.70 -21.61 2.33
N ARG A 275 15.66 -20.29 2.57
CA ARG A 275 16.80 -19.38 2.35
C ARG A 275 17.46 -18.96 3.66
N PRO A 276 18.79 -18.70 3.66
CA PRO A 276 19.47 -18.05 4.78
C PRO A 276 18.93 -16.63 4.98
N VAL A 277 18.60 -16.31 6.22
CA VAL A 277 18.00 -15.05 6.63
C VAL A 277 18.59 -14.56 7.94
N LYS A 278 18.38 -13.28 8.23
CA LYS A 278 18.55 -12.74 9.57
C LYS A 278 17.26 -12.11 10.09
N LEU A 279 16.95 -12.39 11.34
CA LEU A 279 15.91 -11.74 12.11
C LEU A 279 16.51 -10.61 12.92
N VAL A 280 15.99 -9.40 12.72
CA VAL A 280 16.38 -8.22 13.50
C VAL A 280 15.31 -7.96 14.56
N ILE A 281 15.70 -8.03 15.83
CA ILE A 281 14.83 -7.83 17.02
C ILE A 281 15.49 -6.79 17.92
N GLY A 282 14.98 -5.55 17.92
CA GLY A 282 15.68 -4.44 18.56
C GLY A 282 17.08 -4.27 17.95
N GLU A 283 18.12 -4.43 18.78
CA GLU A 283 19.54 -4.40 18.38
C GLU A 283 20.13 -5.80 18.11
N ARG A 284 19.37 -6.87 18.37
CA ARG A 284 19.85 -8.25 18.17
C ARG A 284 19.61 -8.70 16.73
N GLU A 285 20.59 -9.42 16.19
CA GLU A 285 20.46 -10.16 14.94
C GLU A 285 20.55 -11.66 15.21
N ILE A 286 19.59 -12.42 14.70
CA ILE A 286 19.54 -13.88 14.82
C ILE A 286 19.60 -14.44 13.40
N HIS A 287 20.60 -15.27 13.11
CA HIS A 287 20.82 -15.86 11.79
C HIS A 287 20.31 -17.29 11.74
N GLY A 288 19.71 -17.69 10.63
CA GLY A 288 19.25 -19.07 10.42
C GLY A 288 18.68 -19.26 9.03
N VAL A 289 18.02 -20.40 8.83
CA VAL A 289 17.31 -20.70 7.57
C VAL A 289 15.80 -20.63 7.84
N ALA A 290 15.08 -19.85 7.04
CA ALA A 290 13.62 -19.76 7.18
C ALA A 290 12.96 -21.06 6.70
N ARG A 291 11.99 -21.57 7.46
CA ARG A 291 11.23 -22.81 7.18
C ARG A 291 9.73 -22.56 7.07
N GLY A 292 9.35 -21.35 6.63
CA GLY A 292 7.96 -20.93 6.51
C GLY A 292 7.37 -20.48 7.85
N ILE A 293 6.10 -20.76 8.07
CA ILE A 293 5.34 -20.32 9.25
C ILE A 293 4.67 -21.50 9.97
N ASP A 294 4.44 -21.35 11.27
CA ASP A 294 3.61 -22.26 12.05
C ASP A 294 2.10 -21.99 11.82
N SER A 295 1.24 -22.82 12.43
CA SER A 295 -0.22 -22.70 12.33
C SER A 295 -0.80 -21.39 12.90
N ARG A 296 0.00 -20.61 13.64
CA ARG A 296 -0.37 -19.30 14.19
C ARG A 296 0.28 -18.15 13.42
N GLY A 297 1.03 -18.42 12.37
CA GLY A 297 1.71 -17.42 11.54
C GLY A 297 3.05 -16.94 12.10
N GLY A 298 3.60 -17.62 13.11
CA GLY A 298 4.96 -17.37 13.59
C GLY A 298 5.99 -17.91 12.60
N LEU A 299 7.06 -17.16 12.34
CA LEU A 299 8.14 -17.62 11.46
C LEU A 299 8.88 -18.80 12.11
N LEU A 300 9.10 -19.87 11.34
CA LEU A 300 9.95 -20.98 11.73
C LEU A 300 11.39 -20.71 11.26
N LEU A 301 12.34 -20.62 12.20
CA LEU A 301 13.75 -20.40 11.90
C LEU A 301 14.57 -21.62 12.38
N GLU A 302 15.34 -22.21 11.46
CA GLU A 302 16.26 -23.29 11.76
C GLU A 302 17.67 -22.75 12.08
N GLN A 303 18.23 -23.19 13.20
CA GLN A 303 19.59 -22.91 13.64
C GLN A 303 20.21 -24.21 14.14
N GLU A 304 21.36 -24.63 13.59
CA GLU A 304 22.09 -25.83 14.03
C GLU A 304 21.23 -27.12 14.07
N GLY A 305 20.20 -27.21 13.22
CA GLY A 305 19.27 -28.34 13.15
C GLY A 305 18.04 -28.23 14.07
N GLU A 306 17.97 -27.20 14.92
CA GLU A 306 16.79 -26.92 15.76
C GLU A 306 15.88 -25.86 15.13
N ILE A 307 14.56 -26.11 15.13
CA ILE A 307 13.56 -25.18 14.60
C ILE A 307 12.87 -24.44 15.75
N THR A 308 12.97 -23.11 15.76
CA THR A 308 12.31 -22.24 16.74
C THR A 308 11.26 -21.35 16.06
N GLY A 309 10.10 -21.19 16.71
CA GLY A 309 9.01 -20.32 16.25
C GLY A 309 9.14 -18.89 16.79
N TRP A 310 8.93 -17.91 15.92
CA TRP A 310 9.05 -16.48 16.21
C TRP A 310 7.76 -15.74 15.87
N VAL A 311 7.14 -15.09 16.87
CA VAL A 311 5.93 -14.30 16.65
C VAL A 311 6.30 -12.91 16.13
N GLY A 312 5.48 -12.39 15.22
CA GLY A 312 5.63 -11.04 14.66
C GLY A 312 5.52 -9.94 15.72
N GLY A 313 5.82 -8.69 15.34
CA GLY A 313 5.78 -7.56 16.28
C GLY A 313 6.77 -6.48 15.86
N GLU A 314 7.94 -6.41 16.49
CA GLU A 314 9.02 -5.50 16.10
C GLU A 314 10.10 -6.16 15.22
N ILE A 315 9.89 -7.44 14.90
CA ILE A 315 10.83 -8.26 14.14
C ILE A 315 10.83 -7.88 12.66
N SER A 316 12.02 -7.85 12.08
CA SER A 316 12.23 -7.69 10.64
C SER A 316 13.07 -8.83 10.08
N LEU A 317 12.51 -9.58 9.14
CA LEU A 317 13.22 -10.57 8.34
C LEU A 317 14.00 -9.86 7.23
N ARG A 318 15.29 -10.18 7.08
CA ARG A 318 16.15 -9.67 6.00
C ARG A 318 16.93 -10.81 5.36
N PRO A 319 17.28 -10.71 4.07
CA PRO A 319 18.28 -11.60 3.47
C PRO A 319 19.62 -11.44 4.19
N VAL A 320 20.40 -12.53 4.25
CA VAL A 320 21.84 -12.43 4.53
C VAL A 320 22.48 -11.82 3.28
N GLN A 321 23.10 -10.65 3.41
CA GLN A 321 23.91 -10.11 2.31
C GLN A 321 25.10 -11.05 2.09
N ALA A 322 25.33 -11.45 0.84
CA ALA A 322 26.51 -12.18 0.43
C ALA A 322 27.76 -11.30 0.56
#